data_AF-A0A940FJM1-F1
#
_entry.id   AF-A0A940FJM1-F1
#
_cell.length_a   1.000
_cell.length_b   1.000
_cell.length_c   1.000
_cell.angle_alpha   90.00
_cell.angle_beta   90.00
_cell.angle_gamma   90.00
#
_symmetry.space_group_name_H-M   'P 1'
#
loop_
_entity.id
_entity.type
_entity.pdbx_description
1 polymer ?
#
loop_
_entity_poly.entity_id
_entity_poly.type
_entity_poly.pdbx_seq_one_letter_code
_entity_poly.pdbx_strand_id
1 'polypeptide(L)'
;GTTVIKGVSRLAHKESNRGLTLQDEFAKMGVKIDLDKDIMKIYGDRKVEGATVHSRHDHRIAMACAVAALKANGNTVIEEADAINKSYPEFYEHLSLLGAVINNKILQP
;
A
#
# COMPACT_ATOMS: atom_id res chain seq x y z
N GLY A 1 -2.14 4.73 -18.17
CA GLY A 1 -3.56 4.63 -18.59
C GLY A 1 -4.46 4.56 -17.35
N THR A 2 -5.78 4.52 -17.52
CA THR A 2 -6.73 4.45 -16.38
C THR A 2 -7.31 3.05 -16.25
N THR A 3 -7.16 2.46 -15.07
CA THR A 3 -7.82 1.20 -14.71
C THR A 3 -9.09 1.49 -13.91
N VAL A 4 -10.19 0.81 -14.22
CA VAL A 4 -11.48 0.99 -13.54
C VAL A 4 -11.93 -0.34 -12.97
N ILE A 5 -12.14 -0.39 -11.66
CA ILE A 5 -12.64 -1.55 -10.93
C ILE A 5 -14.07 -1.23 -10.48
N LYS A 6 -15.02 -2.12 -10.80
CA LYS A 6 -16.43 -2.05 -10.36
C LYS A 6 -16.69 -3.07 -9.25
N GLY A 7 -17.73 -2.89 -8.43
CA GLY A 7 -18.04 -3.79 -7.32
C GLY A 7 -17.22 -3.53 -6.05
N VAL A 8 -16.72 -2.30 -5.86
CA VAL A 8 -15.87 -1.94 -4.71
C VAL A 8 -16.64 -1.54 -3.45
N SER A 9 -17.98 -1.45 -3.50
CA SER A 9 -18.84 -1.13 -2.35
C SER A 9 -18.57 -2.00 -1.11
N ARG A 10 -18.22 -3.28 -1.30
CA ARG A 10 -17.83 -4.20 -0.22
C ARG A 10 -16.60 -3.76 0.59
N LEU A 11 -15.76 -2.86 0.05
CA LEU A 11 -14.59 -2.32 0.74
C LEU A 11 -14.97 -1.32 1.84
N ALA A 12 -16.18 -0.76 1.80
CA ALA A 12 -16.67 0.20 2.79
C ALA A 12 -17.09 -0.48 4.13
N HIS A 13 -17.43 -1.77 4.11
CA HIS A 13 -17.98 -2.50 5.27
C HIS A 13 -16.95 -3.36 6.04
N LYS A 14 -15.65 -3.18 5.78
CA LYS A 14 -14.57 -3.84 6.55
C LYS A 14 -14.12 -2.92 7.70
N GLU A 15 -13.55 -3.51 8.76
CA GLU A 15 -13.07 -2.87 10.02
C GLU A 15 -12.09 -1.69 9.84
N SER A 16 -11.74 -1.34 8.61
CA SER A 16 -11.17 -0.08 8.18
C SER A 16 -11.57 0.08 6.71
N ASN A 17 -12.03 1.26 6.28
CA ASN A 17 -12.40 1.48 4.89
C ASN A 17 -11.14 1.41 4.01
N ARG A 18 -10.79 0.19 3.57
CA ARG A 18 -9.57 -0.10 2.81
C ARG A 18 -9.51 0.71 1.53
N GLY A 19 -10.65 1.04 0.94
CA GLY A 19 -10.70 1.92 -0.22
C GLY A 19 -10.08 3.27 0.12
N LEU A 20 -10.59 3.94 1.17
CA LEU A 20 -10.07 5.22 1.60
C LEU A 20 -8.59 5.13 2.01
N THR A 21 -8.20 4.08 2.73
CA THR A 21 -6.78 3.88 3.06
C THR A 21 -5.92 3.75 1.81
N LEU A 22 -6.32 2.96 0.81
CA LEU A 22 -5.57 2.87 -0.44
C LEU A 22 -5.50 4.24 -1.13
N GLN A 23 -6.60 4.99 -1.18
CA GLN A 23 -6.61 6.32 -1.76
C GLN A 23 -5.62 7.27 -1.06
N ASP A 24 -5.65 7.33 0.27
CA ASP A 24 -4.78 8.18 1.07
C ASP A 24 -3.30 7.79 0.92
N GLU A 25 -2.97 6.51 1.11
CA GLU A 25 -1.58 6.05 1.14
C GLU A 25 -0.94 6.06 -0.25
N PHE A 26 -1.67 5.69 -1.31
CA PHE A 26 -1.15 5.76 -2.68
C PHE A 26 -1.02 7.20 -3.17
N ALA A 27 -1.86 8.13 -2.70
CA ALA A 27 -1.71 9.55 -3.00
C ALA A 27 -0.37 10.09 -2.48
N LYS A 28 0.10 9.65 -1.30
CA LYS A 28 1.44 10.00 -0.77
C LYS A 28 2.56 9.53 -1.69
N MET A 29 2.38 8.38 -2.34
CA MET A 29 3.32 7.81 -3.32
C MET A 29 3.13 8.39 -4.74
N GLY A 30 2.30 9.43 -4.91
CA GLY A 30 2.04 10.08 -6.19
C GLY A 30 1.04 9.38 -7.11
N VAL A 31 0.42 8.28 -6.65
CA VAL A 31 -0.57 7.51 -7.41
C VAL A 31 -1.97 7.99 -7.08
N LYS A 32 -2.70 8.45 -8.09
CA LYS A 32 -4.07 8.91 -7.92
C LYS A 32 -5.04 7.73 -7.94
N ILE A 33 -5.90 7.66 -6.93
CA ILE A 33 -7.03 6.74 -6.86
C ILE A 33 -8.28 7.57 -6.55
N ASP A 34 -9.33 7.42 -7.37
CA ASP A 34 -10.63 8.03 -7.12
C ASP A 34 -11.65 6.94 -6.77
N LEU A 35 -12.35 7.13 -5.66
CA LEU A 35 -13.46 6.28 -5.23
C LEU A 35 -14.78 7.02 -5.45
N ASP A 36 -15.66 6.41 -6.24
CA ASP A 36 -17.00 6.91 -6.49
C ASP A 36 -17.99 5.76 -6.43
N LYS A 37 -18.77 5.71 -5.34
CA LYS A 37 -19.78 4.68 -5.07
C LYS A 37 -19.20 3.26 -5.15
N ASP A 38 -19.55 2.54 -6.21
CA ASP A 38 -19.15 1.16 -6.46
C ASP A 38 -17.98 1.05 -7.46
N ILE A 39 -17.31 2.18 -7.74
CA ILE A 39 -16.22 2.29 -8.71
C ILE A 39 -14.95 2.81 -8.02
N MET A 40 -13.82 2.15 -8.31
CA MET A 40 -12.47 2.63 -8.04
C MET A 40 -11.74 2.88 -9.35
N LYS A 41 -11.22 4.10 -9.55
CA LYS A 41 -10.41 4.47 -10.72
C LYS A 41 -8.97 4.66 -10.28
N ILE A 42 -8.04 4.01 -10.96
CA ILE A 42 -6.60 4.08 -10.68
C ILE A 42 -5.91 4.69 -11.90
N TYR A 43 -5.17 5.77 -11.69
CA TYR A 43 -4.48 6.50 -12.76
C TYR A 43 -3.00 6.09 -12.79
N GLY A 44 -2.66 5.20 -13.73
CA GLY A 44 -1.32 4.62 -13.89
C GLY A 44 -0.45 5.38 -14.90
N ASP A 45 -0.60 6.69 -15.00
CA ASP A 45 0.18 7.58 -15.88
C ASP A 45 1.29 8.34 -15.13
N ARG A 46 1.38 8.16 -13.81
CA ARG A 46 2.39 8.82 -12.96
C ARG A 46 3.46 7.83 -12.49
N LYS A 47 4.65 8.36 -12.24
CA LYS A 47 5.69 7.63 -11.52
C LYS A 47 5.24 7.43 -10.07
N VAL A 48 5.63 6.29 -9.51
CA VAL A 48 5.49 6.05 -8.08
C VAL A 48 6.71 6.67 -7.41
N GLU A 49 6.51 7.50 -6.40
CA GLU A 49 7.59 8.14 -5.63
C GLU A 49 7.65 7.51 -4.24
N GLY A 50 8.86 7.49 -3.67
CA GLY A 50 9.07 7.05 -2.29
C GLY A 50 8.38 7.99 -1.31
N ALA A 51 7.72 7.42 -0.30
CA ALA A 51 6.98 8.18 0.71
C ALA A 51 6.94 7.46 2.06
N THR A 52 6.53 8.17 3.11
CA THR A 52 6.10 7.53 4.36
C THR A 52 4.61 7.22 4.26
N VAL A 53 4.25 5.95 4.37
CA VAL A 53 2.88 5.44 4.30
C VAL A 53 2.56 4.63 5.56
N HIS A 54 1.29 4.49 5.88
CA HIS A 54 0.83 3.85 7.11
C HIS A 54 -0.11 2.67 6.80
N SER A 55 0.18 1.49 7.34
CA SER A 55 -0.63 0.28 7.07
C SER A 55 -2.06 0.36 7.61
N ARG A 56 -2.27 1.22 8.61
CA ARG A 56 -3.49 1.32 9.42
C ARG A 56 -3.87 -0.03 10.03
N HIS A 57 -2.84 -0.79 10.43
CA HIS A 57 -2.93 -2.13 11.01
C HIS A 57 -3.59 -3.18 10.08
N ASP A 58 -3.70 -2.91 8.77
CA ASP A 58 -4.20 -3.84 7.76
C ASP A 58 -3.06 -4.45 6.95
N HIS A 59 -2.87 -5.76 7.09
CA HIS A 59 -1.83 -6.53 6.40
C HIS A 59 -1.87 -6.36 4.88
N ARG A 60 -3.05 -6.19 4.28
CA ARG A 60 -3.19 -6.04 2.82
C ARG A 60 -2.72 -4.67 2.35
N ILE A 61 -2.94 -3.63 3.15
CA ILE A 61 -2.43 -2.30 2.85
C ILE A 61 -0.91 -2.30 2.95
N ALA A 62 -0.35 -2.86 4.02
CA ALA A 62 1.10 -2.98 4.18
C ALA A 62 1.75 -3.74 3.01
N MET A 63 1.19 -4.89 2.62
CA MET A 63 1.68 -5.66 1.46
C MET A 63 1.54 -4.87 0.15
N ALA A 64 0.42 -4.19 -0.08
CA ALA A 64 0.21 -3.39 -1.29
C ALA A 64 1.23 -2.24 -1.41
N CYS A 65 1.47 -1.53 -0.31
CA CYS A 65 2.48 -0.47 -0.23
C CYS A 65 3.89 -1.02 -0.43
N ALA A 66 4.22 -2.18 0.15
CA ALA A 66 5.52 -2.82 -0.03
C ALA A 66 5.79 -3.18 -1.50
N VAL A 67 4.80 -3.74 -2.19
CA VAL A 67 4.92 -4.04 -3.62
C VAL A 67 5.03 -2.76 -4.45
N ALA A 68 4.27 -1.71 -4.13
CA ALA A 68 4.38 -0.42 -4.80
C ALA A 68 5.77 0.21 -4.61
N ALA A 69 6.35 0.09 -3.41
CA ALA A 69 7.67 0.60 -3.07
C ALA A 69 8.78 0.01 -3.95
N LEU A 70 8.65 -1.25 -4.40
CA LEU A 70 9.63 -1.87 -5.30
C LEU A 70 9.78 -1.14 -6.64
N LYS A 71 8.75 -0.38 -7.05
CA LYS A 71 8.77 0.43 -8.27
C LYS A 71 8.98 1.92 -8.01
N ALA A 72 8.97 2.32 -6.73
CA ALA A 72 9.04 3.71 -6.35
C ALA A 72 10.43 4.31 -6.63
N ASN A 73 10.45 5.58 -7.02
CA ASN A 73 11.66 6.37 -7.07
C ASN A 73 11.95 6.93 -5.67
N GLY A 74 13.01 6.44 -5.03
CA GLY A 74 13.38 6.80 -3.66
C GLY A 74 12.87 5.80 -2.62
N ASN A 75 13.15 6.11 -1.34
CA ASN A 75 12.85 5.20 -0.24
C ASN A 75 11.39 5.33 0.20
N THR A 76 10.73 4.19 0.44
CA THR A 76 9.41 4.14 1.07
C THR A 76 9.54 3.61 2.50
N VAL A 77 8.91 4.28 3.46
CA VAL A 77 8.80 3.84 4.85
C VAL A 77 7.36 3.41 5.08
N ILE A 78 7.16 2.18 5.58
CA ILE A 78 5.83 1.65 5.91
C ILE A 78 5.70 1.61 7.42
N GLU A 79 4.93 2.53 7.98
CA GLU A 79 4.58 2.55 9.40
C GLU A 79 3.59 1.42 9.72
N GLU A 80 3.70 0.87 10.93
CA GLU A 80 2.89 -0.27 11.39
C GLU A 80 2.98 -1.49 10.43
N ALA A 81 4.17 -1.73 9.87
CA ALA A 81 4.47 -2.81 8.94
C ALA A 81 4.23 -4.22 9.53
N ASP A 82 4.32 -4.36 10.86
CA ASP A 82 4.12 -5.63 11.58
C ASP A 82 2.70 -6.20 11.42
N ALA A 83 1.74 -5.41 10.92
CA ALA A 83 0.42 -5.88 10.56
C ALA A 83 0.46 -7.11 9.62
N ILE A 84 1.48 -7.20 8.75
CA ILE A 84 1.66 -8.31 7.81
C ILE A 84 1.81 -9.66 8.52
N ASN A 85 2.42 -9.69 9.70
CA ASN A 85 2.68 -10.92 10.46
C ASN A 85 1.40 -11.67 10.85
N LYS A 86 0.23 -10.99 10.82
CA LYS A 86 -1.07 -11.64 11.04
C LYS A 86 -1.44 -12.65 9.95
N SER A 87 -0.93 -12.47 8.73
CA SER A 87 -1.30 -13.30 7.57
C SER A 87 -0.13 -13.94 6.84
N TYR A 88 1.04 -13.29 6.86
CA TYR A 88 2.20 -13.75 6.11
C TYR A 88 3.52 -13.30 6.76
N PRO A 89 3.95 -13.93 7.87
CA PRO A 89 5.15 -13.55 8.61
C PRO A 89 6.43 -13.47 7.77
N GLU A 90 6.57 -14.35 6.77
CA GLU A 90 7.77 -14.48 5.94
C GLU A 90 7.79 -13.51 4.74
N PHE A 91 6.80 -12.63 4.60
CA PHE A 91 6.63 -11.76 3.44
C PHE A 91 7.87 -10.91 3.10
N TYR A 92 8.44 -10.23 4.11
CA TYR A 92 9.61 -9.38 3.90
C TYR A 92 10.88 -10.20 3.60
N GLU A 93 11.03 -11.36 4.24
CA GLU A 93 12.12 -12.29 3.94
C GLU A 93 12.06 -12.75 2.48
N HIS A 94 10.88 -13.16 2.01
CA HIS A 94 10.68 -13.57 0.64
C HIS A 94 10.95 -12.44 -0.36
N LEU A 95 10.54 -11.21 -0.06
CA LEU A 95 10.90 -10.05 -0.88
C LEU A 95 12.41 -9.84 -0.93
N SER A 96 13.12 -9.98 0.19
CA SER A 96 14.58 -9.88 0.23
C SER A 96 15.27 -10.99 -0.56
N LEU A 97 14.78 -12.23 -0.50
CA LEU A 97 15.27 -13.34 -1.32
C LEU A 97 15.09 -13.08 -2.83
N LEU A 98 14.09 -12.29 -3.20
CA LEU A 98 13.85 -11.84 -4.58
C LEU A 98 14.64 -10.58 -4.96
N GLY A 99 15.49 -10.07 -4.08
CA GLY A 99 16.39 -8.93 -4.33
C GLY A 99 15.89 -7.57 -3.84
N ALA A 100 14.77 -7.52 -3.10
CA ALA A 100 14.33 -6.27 -2.48
C ALA A 100 15.25 -5.88 -1.32
N VAL A 101 15.68 -4.61 -1.29
CA VAL A 101 16.43 -4.05 -0.16
C VAL A 101 15.44 -3.60 0.90
N ILE A 102 15.34 -4.36 1.99
CA ILE A 102 14.42 -4.09 3.09
C ILE A 102 15.23 -3.75 4.34
N ASN A 103 14.89 -2.62 4.98
CA ASN A 103 15.53 -2.16 6.20
C ASN A 103 14.49 -2.08 7.32
N ASN A 104 14.57 -2.98 8.30
CA ASN A 104 13.72 -2.92 9.48
C ASN A 104 14.33 -1.90 10.45
N LYS A 105 13.88 -0.65 10.37
CA LYS A 105 14.19 0.35 11.39
C LYS A 105 13.08 0.35 12.43
N ILE A 106 13.44 0.08 13.68
CA ILE A 106 12.61 0.46 14.81
C ILE A 106 12.66 1.99 14.85
N LEU A 107 11.56 2.66 14.49
CA LEU A 107 11.40 4.08 14.77
C LEU A 107 11.37 4.22 16.29
N GLN A 108 12.49 4.64 16.89
CA GLN A 108 12.51 4.99 18.30
C GLN A 108 11.63 6.24 18.50
N PRO A 109 10.87 6.32 19.61
CA PRO A 109 10.02 7.47 19.91
C PRO A 109 10.82 8.77 20.05
#